data_AF-A0A0D2GAT6-F1
#
_entry.id   AF-A0A0D2GAT6-F1
#
_cell.length_a   1.000
_cell.length_b   1.000
_cell.length_c   1.000
_cell.angle_alpha   90.00
_cell.angle_beta   90.00
_cell.angle_gamma   90.00
#
_symmetry.space_group_name_H-M   'P 1'
#
loop_
_entity.id
_entity.type
_entity.pdbx_description
1 polymer ?
#
loop_
_entity_poly.entity_id
_entity_poly.type
_entity_poly.pdbx_seq_one_letter_code
_entity_poly.pdbx_strand_id
1 'polypeptide(L)'
;MSFLLSPARRLTSTLPSLSQRTFSTTRPSQLARMTLVGRLGADPELADTGKGQVIKYVVGTSYGPKENRQTSWFRVASFAPEGSPQRDLVMGLTKGTLVYLEGDATMRTYEDSDGKKQSSLSLVQTKVEVLKRPQPKEEEIA
;
A
#
# COMPACT_ATOMS: atom_id res chain seq x y z
N MET A 1 31.27 -3.47 -81.80
CA MET A 1 29.96 -4.12 -81.92
C MET A 1 29.45 -4.42 -80.52
N SER A 2 28.24 -3.93 -80.25
CA SER A 2 27.60 -3.88 -78.94
C SER A 2 26.87 -5.18 -78.61
N PHE A 3 27.02 -5.71 -77.40
CA PHE A 3 26.01 -6.57 -76.77
C PHE A 3 25.99 -6.27 -75.27
N LEU A 4 24.99 -5.49 -74.85
CA LEU A 4 24.67 -5.20 -73.45
C LEU A 4 23.79 -6.34 -72.90
N LEU A 5 24.30 -7.11 -71.93
CA LEU A 5 23.52 -8.04 -71.13
C LEU A 5 22.76 -7.27 -70.04
N SER A 6 21.44 -7.43 -69.99
CA SER A 6 20.59 -7.03 -68.87
C SER A 6 20.09 -8.27 -68.13
N PRO A 7 20.35 -8.44 -66.82
CA PRO A 7 19.66 -9.44 -66.02
C PRO A 7 18.41 -8.84 -65.37
N ALA A 8 17.28 -9.52 -65.56
CA ALA A 8 15.98 -9.19 -64.99
C ALA A 8 16.00 -9.26 -63.45
N ARG A 9 15.48 -8.21 -62.80
CA ARG A 9 15.22 -8.18 -61.35
C ARG A 9 13.99 -9.04 -61.03
N ARG A 10 14.14 -10.04 -60.17
CA ARG A 10 13.02 -10.75 -59.54
C ARG A 10 12.56 -9.95 -58.31
N LEU A 11 11.27 -9.61 -58.27
CA LEU A 11 10.60 -9.05 -57.10
C LEU A 11 10.15 -10.20 -56.20
N THR A 12 10.68 -10.28 -54.98
CA THR A 12 10.19 -11.18 -53.93
C THR A 12 9.21 -10.42 -53.04
N SER A 13 7.93 -10.77 -53.08
CA SER A 13 6.91 -10.27 -52.16
C SER A 13 7.03 -10.98 -50.81
N THR A 14 7.36 -10.25 -49.75
CA THR A 14 7.29 -10.72 -48.36
C THR A 14 5.86 -10.51 -47.83
N LEU A 15 5.13 -11.60 -47.58
CA LEU A 15 3.88 -11.53 -46.83
C LEU A 15 4.21 -11.24 -45.35
N PRO A 16 3.51 -10.31 -44.68
CA PRO A 16 3.71 -10.07 -43.26
C PRO A 16 3.23 -11.29 -42.47
N SER A 17 4.11 -11.88 -41.67
CA SER A 17 3.72 -12.89 -40.70
C SER A 17 2.83 -12.25 -39.63
N LEU A 18 1.64 -12.79 -39.44
CA LEU A 18 0.76 -12.45 -38.33
C LEU A 18 1.48 -12.84 -37.04
N SER A 19 2.01 -11.85 -36.34
CA SER A 19 2.63 -12.03 -35.03
C SER A 19 1.53 -12.39 -34.02
N GLN A 20 1.36 -13.68 -33.73
CA GLN A 20 0.49 -14.16 -32.66
C GLN A 20 1.02 -13.60 -31.33
N ARG A 21 0.27 -12.70 -30.69
CA ARG A 21 0.57 -12.27 -29.33
C ARG A 21 0.41 -13.48 -28.41
N THR A 22 1.52 -13.98 -27.88
CA THR A 22 1.54 -14.97 -26.80
C THR A 22 0.76 -14.41 -25.61
N PHE A 23 -0.40 -14.99 -25.32
CA PHE A 23 -1.12 -14.69 -24.09
C PHE A 23 -0.24 -15.09 -22.90
N SER A 24 -0.05 -14.19 -21.94
CA SER A 24 0.66 -14.47 -20.70
C SER A 24 -0.06 -15.58 -19.94
N THR A 25 0.63 -16.69 -19.69
CA THR A 25 0.11 -17.85 -18.94
C THR A 25 0.24 -17.69 -17.43
N THR A 26 0.74 -16.55 -16.94
CA THR A 26 0.84 -16.29 -15.50
C THR A 26 -0.54 -16.03 -14.91
N ARG A 27 -0.85 -16.75 -13.81
CA ARG A 27 -2.08 -16.51 -13.04
C ARG A 27 -2.08 -15.05 -12.57
N PRO A 28 -3.22 -14.33 -12.62
CA PRO A 28 -3.30 -12.98 -12.08
C PRO A 28 -2.93 -13.01 -10.59
N SER A 29 -2.06 -12.11 -10.15
CA SER A 29 -1.68 -12.02 -8.74
C SER A 29 -2.88 -11.53 -7.92
N GLN A 30 -3.16 -12.22 -6.81
CA GLN A 30 -4.17 -11.78 -5.84
C GLN A 30 -3.59 -10.65 -4.99
N LEU A 31 -4.30 -9.53 -4.94
CA LEU A 31 -3.86 -8.28 -4.32
C LEU A 31 -5.08 -7.67 -3.64
N ALA A 32 -4.93 -7.27 -2.39
CA ALA A 32 -5.90 -6.43 -1.69
C ALA A 32 -5.15 -5.22 -1.16
N ARG A 33 -5.46 -4.03 -1.69
CA ARG A 33 -4.86 -2.77 -1.26
C ARG A 33 -5.92 -1.84 -0.74
N MET A 34 -5.61 -1.14 0.34
CA MET A 34 -6.50 -0.15 0.94
C MET A 34 -5.75 1.19 1.08
N THR A 35 -6.47 2.26 0.77
CA THR A 35 -5.99 3.63 0.97
C THR A 35 -6.83 4.29 2.06
N LEU A 36 -6.18 5.03 2.93
CA LEU A 36 -6.79 5.66 4.10
C LEU A 36 -6.30 7.08 4.25
N VAL A 37 -7.21 7.97 4.59
CA VAL A 37 -6.89 9.29 5.13
C VAL A 37 -7.49 9.36 6.52
N GLY A 38 -6.64 9.59 7.52
CA GLY A 38 -7.08 9.54 8.91
C GLY A 38 -6.04 10.10 9.86
N ARG A 39 -6.40 10.15 11.14
CA ARG A 39 -5.51 10.65 12.19
C ARG A 39 -4.95 9.49 13.01
N LEU A 40 -3.70 9.60 13.45
CA LEU A 40 -3.13 8.64 14.39
C LEU A 40 -3.88 8.71 15.73
N GLY A 41 -4.33 7.55 16.23
CA GLY A 41 -5.00 7.44 17.53
C GLY A 41 -4.04 7.47 18.72
N ALA A 42 -2.80 7.01 18.49
CA ALA A 42 -1.71 6.96 19.45
C ALA A 42 -0.38 7.16 18.72
N ASP A 43 0.67 7.45 19.48
CA ASP A 43 2.03 7.48 18.96
C ASP A 43 2.44 6.08 18.47
N PRO A 44 3.23 5.95 17.38
CA PRO A 44 3.65 4.64 16.88
C PRO A 44 4.57 3.91 17.86
N GLU A 45 4.25 2.64 18.10
CA GLU A 45 4.98 1.78 19.03
C GLU A 45 5.89 0.83 18.25
N LEU A 46 7.15 0.72 18.69
CA LEU A 46 8.06 -0.29 18.17
C LEU A 46 7.83 -1.61 18.91
N ALA A 47 7.51 -2.67 18.17
CA ALA A 47 7.33 -4.01 18.70
C ALA A 47 8.31 -4.98 18.04
N ASP A 48 9.14 -5.63 18.86
CA ASP A 48 10.00 -6.71 18.38
C ASP A 48 9.17 -7.97 18.20
N THR A 49 9.05 -8.42 16.94
CA THR A 49 8.55 -9.76 16.63
C THR A 49 9.78 -10.66 16.50
N GLY A 50 9.74 -11.92 16.93
CA GLY A 50 10.91 -12.81 16.84
C GLY A 50 11.51 -13.01 15.43
N LYS A 51 10.87 -12.47 14.38
CA LYS A 51 11.36 -12.44 12.99
C LYS A 51 11.94 -11.08 12.55
N GLY A 52 11.80 -10.04 13.36
CA GLY A 52 12.19 -8.68 13.04
C GLY A 52 11.36 -7.62 13.77
N GLN A 53 11.80 -6.37 13.68
CA GLN A 53 11.11 -5.25 14.32
C GLN A 53 9.92 -4.80 13.48
N VAL A 54 8.79 -4.51 14.11
CA VAL A 54 7.60 -3.97 13.44
C VAL A 54 7.11 -2.73 14.17
N ILE A 55 6.76 -1.69 13.43
CA ILE A 55 6.12 -0.50 14.01
C ILE A 55 4.62 -0.68 13.91
N LYS A 56 3.92 -0.55 15.03
CA LYS A 56 2.46 -0.67 15.13
C LYS A 56 1.87 0.70 15.42
N TYR A 57 0.82 1.04 14.70
CA TYR A 57 0.03 2.23 14.99
C TYR A 57 -1.41 2.04 14.52
N VAL A 58 -2.28 2.94 14.97
CA VAL A 58 -3.71 2.88 14.68
C VAL A 58 -4.13 4.18 14.02
N VAL A 59 -4.80 4.09 12.88
CA VAL A 59 -5.33 5.24 12.13
C VAL A 59 -6.85 5.26 12.25
N GLY A 60 -7.39 6.38 12.72
CA GLY A 60 -8.83 6.63 12.80
C GLY A 60 -9.32 7.42 11.60
N THR A 61 -10.31 6.87 10.89
CA THR A 61 -11.05 7.59 9.83
C THR A 61 -12.50 7.71 10.25
N SER A 62 -13.02 8.94 10.26
CA SER A 62 -14.42 9.20 10.59
C SER A 62 -15.32 8.96 9.37
N TYR A 63 -16.47 8.32 9.60
CA TYR A 63 -17.48 8.03 8.58
C TYR A 63 -18.89 8.31 9.13
N GLY A 64 -19.86 8.47 8.24
CA GLY A 64 -21.26 8.72 8.59
C GLY A 64 -21.68 10.21 8.55
N PRO A 65 -22.97 10.49 8.78
CA PRO A 65 -23.54 11.82 8.73
C PRO A 65 -22.99 12.71 9.86
N LYS A 66 -23.12 14.03 9.73
CA LYS A 66 -22.52 15.00 10.67
C LYS A 66 -23.01 14.81 12.10
N GLU A 67 -24.24 14.36 12.25
CA GLU A 67 -24.98 14.16 13.49
C GLU A 67 -24.56 12.88 14.23
N ASN A 68 -24.11 11.85 13.50
CA ASN A 68 -23.72 10.55 14.05
C ASN A 68 -22.38 10.09 13.47
N ARG A 69 -21.36 10.93 13.59
CA ARG A 69 -20.01 10.61 13.12
C ARG A 69 -19.42 9.45 13.92
N GLN A 70 -19.21 8.34 13.25
CA GLN A 70 -18.52 7.17 13.78
C GLN A 70 -17.05 7.21 13.34
N THR A 71 -16.17 6.53 14.07
CA THR A 71 -14.75 6.44 13.70
C THR A 71 -14.36 4.99 13.57
N SER A 72 -13.86 4.62 12.40
CA SER A 72 -13.26 3.32 12.14
C SER A 72 -11.78 3.38 12.48
N TRP A 73 -11.35 2.49 13.36
CA TRP A 73 -9.95 2.38 13.77
C TRP A 73 -9.27 1.23 13.03
N PHE A 74 -8.26 1.57 12.23
CA PHE A 74 -7.51 0.63 11.41
C PHE A 74 -6.16 0.34 12.05
N ARG A 75 -5.86 -0.95 12.26
CA ARG A 75 -4.57 -1.41 12.78
C ARG A 75 -3.58 -1.54 11.63
N VAL A 76 -2.46 -0.84 11.75
CA VAL A 76 -1.41 -0.82 10.73
C VAL A 76 -0.11 -1.34 11.32
N ALA A 77 0.56 -2.20 10.55
CA ALA A 77 1.91 -2.66 10.80
C ALA A 77 2.85 -2.16 9.69
N SER A 78 3.97 -1.58 10.07
CA SER A 78 5.04 -1.18 9.14
C SER A 78 6.27 -2.04 9.40
N PHE A 79 6.76 -2.69 8.34
CA PHE A 79 7.96 -3.53 8.34
C PHE A 79 9.15 -2.81 7.69
N ALA A 80 9.16 -1.48 7.74
CA ALA A 80 10.25 -0.68 7.18
C ALA A 80 11.60 -1.12 7.79
N PRO A 81 12.63 -1.41 6.96
CA PRO A 81 13.94 -1.80 7.44
C PRO A 81 14.52 -0.79 8.44
N GLU A 82 15.33 -1.26 9.37
CA GLU A 82 16.07 -0.40 10.29
C GLU A 82 16.94 0.59 9.49
N GLY A 83 16.94 1.86 9.90
CA GLY A 83 17.68 2.94 9.22
C GLY A 83 17.07 3.42 7.89
N SER A 84 15.92 2.89 7.46
CA SER A 84 15.23 3.44 6.30
C SER A 84 14.55 4.79 6.63
N PRO A 85 14.54 5.77 5.72
CA PRO A 85 13.90 7.07 5.96
C PRO A 85 12.40 6.94 6.23
N GLN A 86 11.77 5.86 5.74
CA GLN A 86 10.38 5.55 6.02
C GLN A 86 10.16 5.17 7.48
N ARG A 87 11.11 4.46 8.10
CA ARG A 87 11.05 4.09 9.52
C ARG A 87 11.11 5.34 10.39
N ASP A 88 12.05 6.24 10.12
CA ASP A 88 12.21 7.50 10.86
C ASP A 88 10.99 8.41 10.69
N LEU A 89 10.44 8.48 9.48
CA LEU A 89 9.20 9.21 9.22
C LEU A 89 8.04 8.68 10.07
N VAL A 90 7.85 7.36 10.16
CA VAL A 90 6.78 6.74 10.95
C VAL A 90 7.04 6.93 12.44
N MET A 91 8.25 6.70 12.93
CA MET A 91 8.58 6.87 14.35
C MET A 91 8.49 8.33 14.82
N GLY A 92 8.67 9.30 13.91
CA GLY A 92 8.50 10.72 14.20
C GLY A 92 7.04 11.21 14.17
N LEU A 93 6.05 10.35 13.89
CA LEU A 93 4.65 10.73 13.93
C LEU A 93 4.15 10.80 15.37
N THR A 94 3.36 11.82 15.66
CA THR A 94 2.68 11.97 16.95
C THR A 94 1.18 11.77 16.80
N LYS A 95 0.51 11.46 17.91
CA LYS A 95 -0.94 11.34 18.02
C LYS A 95 -1.64 12.55 17.41
N GLY A 96 -2.69 12.28 16.63
CA GLY A 96 -3.47 13.33 15.96
C GLY A 96 -2.88 13.81 14.63
N THR A 97 -1.68 13.35 14.23
CA THR A 97 -1.14 13.60 12.89
C THR A 97 -2.08 13.04 11.83
N LEU A 98 -2.47 13.87 10.87
CA LEU A 98 -3.25 13.49 9.70
C LEU A 98 -2.30 12.88 8.66
N VAL A 99 -2.56 11.63 8.31
CA VAL A 99 -1.74 10.85 7.38
C VAL A 99 -2.58 10.33 6.21
N TYR A 100 -1.94 10.29 5.05
CA TYR A 100 -2.35 9.45 3.93
C TYR A 100 -1.57 8.14 4.01
N LEU A 101 -2.28 7.02 3.95
CA LEU A 101 -1.71 5.70 4.05
C LEU A 101 -2.20 4.80 2.92
N GLU A 102 -1.27 4.09 2.30
CA GLU A 102 -1.58 2.92 1.47
C GLU A 102 -0.98 1.68 2.12
N GLY A 103 -1.77 0.61 2.15
CA GLY A 103 -1.28 -0.66 2.65
C GLY A 103 -2.01 -1.85 2.05
N ASP A 104 -1.34 -3.00 2.13
CA ASP A 104 -1.93 -4.27 1.76
C ASP A 104 -2.84 -4.77 2.89
N ALA A 105 -4.08 -5.10 2.54
CA ALA A 105 -5.12 -5.48 3.47
C ALA A 105 -5.20 -6.99 3.63
N THR A 106 -5.12 -7.47 4.86
CA THR A 106 -5.27 -8.90 5.20
C THR A 106 -6.35 -9.06 6.25
N MET A 107 -7.32 -9.93 5.97
CA MET A 107 -8.29 -10.37 6.98
C MET A 107 -7.70 -11.56 7.74
N ARG A 108 -7.48 -11.41 9.05
CA ARG A 108 -6.98 -12.48 9.91
C ARG A 108 -8.14 -13.03 10.73
N THR A 109 -8.32 -14.34 10.68
CA THR A 109 -9.25 -15.03 11.57
C THR A 109 -8.50 -15.50 12.81
N TYR A 110 -9.08 -15.28 13.99
CA TYR A 110 -8.59 -15.77 15.26
C TYR A 110 -9.76 -16.26 16.11
N GLU A 111 -9.50 -17.18 17.02
CA GLU A 111 -10.51 -17.68 17.95
C GLU A 111 -10.43 -16.88 19.25
N ASP A 112 -11.56 -16.36 19.70
CA ASP A 112 -11.67 -15.73 21.01
C ASP A 112 -11.64 -16.79 22.12
N SER A 113 -11.49 -16.36 23.37
CA SER A 113 -11.57 -17.20 24.57
C SER A 113 -12.84 -18.08 24.64
N ASP A 114 -13.94 -17.64 24.02
CA ASP A 114 -15.19 -18.38 23.91
C ASP A 114 -15.22 -19.41 22.75
N GLY A 115 -14.13 -19.58 22.01
CA GLY A 115 -14.06 -20.45 20.81
C GLY A 115 -14.77 -19.90 19.58
N LYS A 116 -15.22 -18.63 19.62
CA LYS A 116 -15.86 -17.96 18.48
C LYS A 116 -14.80 -17.47 17.49
N LYS A 117 -14.96 -17.80 16.21
CA LYS A 117 -14.11 -17.28 15.13
C LYS A 117 -14.41 -15.81 14.88
N GLN A 118 -13.43 -14.95 15.14
CA GLN A 118 -13.47 -13.52 14.86
C GLN A 118 -12.58 -13.20 13.67
N SER A 119 -12.99 -12.21 12.87
CA SER A 119 -12.19 -11.69 11.77
C SER A 119 -11.70 -10.28 12.13
N SER A 120 -10.40 -10.03 12.04
CA SER A 120 -9.79 -8.71 12.19
C SER A 120 -9.07 -8.30 10.93
N LEU A 121 -9.38 -7.09 10.45
CA LEU A 121 -8.63 -6.43 9.40
C LEU A 121 -7.28 -5.98 9.94
N SER A 122 -6.21 -6.32 9.23
CA SER A 122 -4.84 -5.86 9.50
C SER A 122 -4.26 -5.28 8.22
N LEU A 123 -3.58 -4.15 8.34
CA LEU A 123 -2.93 -3.48 7.21
C LEU A 123 -1.42 -3.57 7.33
N VAL A 124 -0.76 -3.83 6.21
CA VAL A 124 0.69 -3.73 6.08
C VAL A 124 1.01 -2.46 5.30
N GLN A 125 1.69 -1.51 5.92
CA GLN A 125 2.01 -0.24 5.30
C GLN A 125 2.93 -0.44 4.09
N THR A 126 2.50 0.05 2.93
CA THR A 126 3.32 0.15 1.72
C THR A 126 3.83 1.58 1.56
N LYS A 127 2.94 2.58 1.76
CA LYS A 127 3.24 3.99 1.60
C LYS A 127 2.59 4.81 2.71
N VAL A 128 3.29 5.83 3.19
CA VAL A 128 2.77 6.78 4.17
C VAL A 128 3.23 8.19 3.83
N GLU A 129 2.33 9.15 3.91
CA GLU A 129 2.59 10.57 3.72
C GLU A 129 1.92 11.38 4.83
N VAL A 130 2.64 12.37 5.37
CA VAL A 130 2.12 13.26 6.40
C VAL A 130 1.42 14.44 5.74
N LEU A 131 0.12 14.56 5.96
CA LEU A 131 -0.68 15.66 5.40
C LEU A 131 -0.69 16.87 6.34
N LYS A 132 -0.85 16.64 7.65
CA LYS A 132 -0.91 17.71 8.66
C LYS A 132 -0.47 17.21 10.02
N ARG A 133 0.50 17.89 10.64
CA ARG A 133 0.91 17.62 12.03
C ARG A 133 -0.09 18.22 13.03
N PRO A 134 -0.25 17.61 14.22
CA PRO A 134 -1.12 18.17 15.25
C PRO A 134 -0.61 19.55 15.64
N GLN A 135 -1.51 20.51 15.72
CA GLN A 135 -1.21 21.79 16.35
C GLN A 135 -1.30 21.58 17.86
N PRO A 136 -0.34 22.04 18.67
CA PRO A 136 -0.52 22.10 20.11
C PRO A 136 -1.76 22.95 20.36
N LYS A 137 -2.77 22.40 21.02
CA LYS A 137 -3.89 23.21 21.49
C LYS A 137 -3.33 24.12 22.57
N GLU A 138 -3.51 25.43 22.44
CA GLU A 138 -3.05 26.46 23.39
C GLU A 138 -3.60 26.31 24.83
N GLU A 139 -4.44 25.31 25.09
CA GLU A 139 -5.04 25.04 26.40
C GLU A 139 -4.08 24.39 27.43
N GLU A 140 -2.85 24.05 27.06
CA GLU A 140 -1.85 23.43 27.97
C GLU A 140 -0.74 24.41 28.43
N ILE A 141 -0.82 25.70 28.05
CA ILE A 141 0.21 26.73 28.35
C ILE A 141 -0.35 27.86 29.24
N ALA A 142 -1.49 27.66 29.91
CA ALA A 142 -2.05 28.58 30.91
C ALA A 142 -2.15 27.91 32.28
#